data_AF-A0A3S0BRS8-F1
#
_entry.id   AF-A0A3S0BRS8-F1
#
_cell.length_a   1.000
_cell.length_b   1.000
_cell.length_c   1.000
_cell.angle_alpha   90.00
_cell.angle_beta   90.00
_cell.angle_gamma   90.00
#
_symmetry.space_group_name_H-M   'P 1'
#
loop_
_entity.id
_entity.type
_entity.pdbx_description
1 polymer ?
#
loop_
_entity_poly.entity_id
_entity_poly.type
_entity_poly.pdbx_seq_one_letter_code
_entity_poly.pdbx_strand_id
1 'polypeptide(L)'
;MMMKHSAWALAVGLGLAVSGASAQQVWKCEVGGLVRYSDRPCDSPGQALPTRQLQPNVADSLKPEVVRAALAPASAPVVAAVGNACPGDAEIRDMQTRGNSTSLGDAERQFMQDEVRRAWQCRKGQGRYSDADWAISRSAQAAQSQLSDRARQDARQRAEDMHSAADPDEGDRIARLRLAQVQARLRAEQQAARRSQNPASEPTH
;
A
#
# COMPACT_ATOMS: atom_id res chain seq x y z
N MET A 1 1.13 -55.87 -43.59
CA MET A 1 0.31 -54.93 -44.39
C MET A 1 0.42 -53.55 -43.74
N MET A 2 1.34 -52.69 -44.19
CA MET A 2 1.22 -51.75 -45.32
C MET A 2 0.10 -50.71 -45.16
N MET A 3 0.52 -49.53 -44.69
CA MET A 3 0.28 -48.16 -45.20
C MET A 3 -1.12 -47.76 -45.70
N LYS A 4 -1.61 -46.61 -45.20
CA LYS A 4 -1.81 -45.33 -45.94
C LYS A 4 -2.55 -44.33 -45.02
N HIS A 5 -1.92 -43.20 -44.66
CA HIS A 5 -2.01 -41.88 -45.33
C HIS A 5 -3.43 -41.28 -45.25
N SER A 6 -3.72 -40.02 -44.94
CA SER A 6 -2.95 -38.79 -44.72
C SER A 6 -3.95 -37.71 -44.27
N ALA A 7 -3.44 -36.67 -43.61
CA ALA A 7 -3.82 -35.27 -43.75
C ALA A 7 -5.30 -34.87 -43.81
N TRP A 8 -5.75 -34.09 -42.82
CA TRP A 8 -6.39 -32.82 -43.14
C TRP A 8 -6.16 -31.80 -42.02
N ALA A 9 -5.86 -30.59 -42.47
CA ALA A 9 -5.47 -29.44 -41.71
C ALA A 9 -6.70 -28.63 -41.24
N LEU A 10 -6.42 -27.69 -40.34
CA LEU A 10 -7.13 -26.41 -40.18
C LEU A 10 -8.60 -26.44 -39.72
N ALA A 11 -8.80 -26.13 -38.44
CA ALA A 11 -9.84 -25.18 -38.03
C ALA A 11 -9.41 -24.47 -36.74
N VAL A 12 -8.92 -23.23 -36.92
CA VAL A 12 -8.89 -22.18 -35.89
C VAL A 12 -10.34 -21.90 -35.49
N GLY A 13 -10.64 -21.96 -34.19
CA GLY A 13 -11.99 -21.76 -33.67
C GLY A 13 -11.97 -21.14 -32.27
N LEU A 14 -11.83 -19.82 -32.27
CA LEU A 14 -11.98 -18.88 -31.18
C LEU A 14 -13.14 -19.23 -30.23
N GLY A 15 -12.84 -19.42 -28.94
CA GLY A 15 -13.83 -19.73 -27.90
C GLY A 15 -13.51 -19.08 -26.56
N LEU A 16 -13.22 -17.78 -26.56
CA LEU A 16 -13.21 -16.97 -25.35
C LEU A 16 -14.65 -16.84 -24.83
N ALA A 17 -15.01 -17.69 -23.88
CA ALA A 17 -16.23 -17.52 -23.10
C ALA A 17 -16.10 -16.27 -22.24
N VAL A 18 -16.78 -15.21 -22.68
CA VAL A 18 -17.02 -13.98 -21.93
C VAL A 18 -17.90 -14.32 -20.73
N SER A 19 -17.31 -14.37 -19.53
CA SER A 19 -18.05 -14.31 -18.28
C SER A 19 -18.64 -12.90 -18.14
N GLY A 20 -19.89 -12.73 -18.57
CA GLY A 20 -20.63 -11.48 -18.45
C GLY A 20 -20.82 -11.11 -16.98
N ALA A 21 -20.36 -9.92 -16.60
CA ALA A 21 -20.70 -9.30 -15.32
C ALA A 21 -22.21 -8.99 -15.31
N SER A 22 -22.99 -9.69 -14.48
CA SER A 22 -24.37 -9.31 -14.22
C SER A 22 -24.40 -7.98 -13.47
N ALA A 23 -24.94 -6.94 -14.12
CA ALA A 23 -25.20 -5.65 -13.50
C ALA A 23 -26.12 -5.86 -12.27
N GLN A 24 -25.58 -5.62 -11.07
CA GLN A 24 -26.36 -5.68 -9.85
C GLN A 24 -27.37 -4.52 -9.87
N GLN A 25 -28.67 -4.84 -9.97
CA GLN A 25 -29.76 -3.88 -9.91
C GLN A 25 -30.10 -3.61 -8.45
N VAL A 26 -29.98 -2.35 -8.03
CA VAL A 26 -30.29 -1.91 -6.66
C VAL A 26 -31.70 -1.32 -6.63
N TRP A 27 -32.52 -1.79 -5.69
CA TRP A 27 -33.89 -1.39 -5.47
C TRP A 27 -33.99 -0.45 -4.27
N LYS A 28 -34.81 0.60 -4.38
CA LYS A 28 -35.14 1.49 -3.26
C LYS A 28 -36.47 1.05 -2.66
N CYS A 29 -36.41 0.47 -1.46
CA CYS A 29 -37.56 0.00 -0.72
C CYS A 29 -37.91 0.97 0.40
N GLU A 30 -39.19 1.25 0.61
CA GLU A 30 -39.68 1.99 1.77
C GLU A 30 -40.35 1.01 2.73
N VAL A 31 -39.75 0.81 3.91
CA VAL A 31 -40.22 -0.14 4.92
C VAL A 31 -40.38 0.59 6.25
N GLY A 32 -41.62 0.73 6.72
CA GLY A 32 -41.92 1.37 8.01
C GLY A 32 -41.52 2.86 8.06
N GLY A 33 -41.61 3.58 6.94
CA GLY A 33 -41.21 4.99 6.84
C GLY A 33 -39.71 5.23 6.74
N LEU A 34 -38.89 4.17 6.66
CA LEU A 34 -37.46 4.26 6.37
C LEU A 34 -37.13 3.72 4.98
N VAL A 35 -36.31 4.47 4.26
CA VAL A 35 -35.78 4.05 2.96
C VAL A 35 -34.60 3.10 3.16
N ARG A 36 -34.67 1.91 2.57
CA ARG A 36 -33.60 0.91 2.54
C ARG A 36 -33.27 0.53 1.09
N TYR A 37 -31.99 0.34 0.80
CA TYR A 37 -31.52 -0.12 -0.51
C TYR A 37 -31.28 -1.63 -0.45
N SER A 38 -31.73 -2.35 -1.47
CA SER A 38 -31.68 -3.81 -1.54
C SER A 38 -31.25 -4.26 -2.93
N ASP A 39 -30.40 -5.27 -3.01
CA ASP A 39 -30.01 -5.90 -4.29
C ASP A 39 -31.07 -6.91 -4.76
N ARG A 40 -32.21 -6.99 -4.05
CA ARG A 40 -33.38 -7.80 -4.37
C ARG A 40 -34.62 -6.91 -4.49
N PRO A 41 -35.59 -7.25 -5.36
CA PRO A 41 -36.84 -6.51 -5.52
C PRO A 41 -37.57 -6.34 -4.18
N CYS A 42 -38.22 -5.20 -4.00
CA CYS A 42 -39.01 -4.91 -2.80
C CYS A 42 -40.34 -5.67 -2.83
N ASP A 43 -40.77 -6.22 -1.69
CA ASP A 43 -42.06 -6.92 -1.56
C ASP A 43 -43.28 -5.96 -1.57
N SER A 44 -43.04 -4.66 -1.44
CA SER A 44 -44.01 -3.55 -1.52
C SER A 44 -43.65 -2.64 -2.70
N PRO A 45 -44.54 -1.76 -3.22
CA PRO A 45 -44.25 -0.96 -4.42
C PRO A 45 -42.97 -0.14 -4.24
N GLY A 46 -41.89 -0.63 -4.85
CA GLY A 46 -40.56 -0.05 -4.80
C GLY A 46 -40.10 0.27 -6.22
N GLN A 47 -39.37 1.38 -6.37
CA GLN A 47 -38.94 1.84 -7.69
C GLN A 47 -37.57 1.23 -8.01
N ALA A 48 -37.49 0.53 -9.14
CA ALA A 48 -36.21 0.09 -9.70
C ALA A 48 -35.40 1.35 -10.05
N LEU A 49 -34.20 1.48 -9.47
CA LEU A 49 -33.33 2.60 -9.82
C LEU A 49 -32.56 2.26 -11.10
N PRO A 50 -32.51 3.17 -12.09
CA PRO A 50 -31.69 2.97 -13.27
C PRO A 50 -30.22 2.86 -12.85
N THR A 51 -29.49 1.92 -13.44
CA THR A 51 -28.04 1.75 -13.28
C THR A 51 -27.30 2.96 -13.86
N ARG A 52 -27.30 4.06 -13.13
CA ARG A 52 -26.39 5.18 -13.32
C ARG A 52 -25.19 4.90 -12.43
N GLN A 53 -23.99 4.95 -13.00
CA GLN A 53 -22.72 4.81 -12.26
C GLN A 53 -22.83 5.54 -10.92
N LEU A 54 -22.72 4.78 -9.83
CA LEU A 54 -22.75 5.31 -8.48
C LEU A 54 -21.61 6.32 -8.36
N GLN A 55 -21.94 7.60 -8.45
CA GLN A 55 -21.02 8.64 -8.02
C GLN A 55 -20.87 8.48 -6.51
N PRO A 56 -19.63 8.52 -5.98
CA PRO A 56 -19.42 8.45 -4.54
C PRO A 56 -20.19 9.61 -3.89
N ASN A 57 -21.12 9.27 -2.99
CA ASN A 57 -21.85 10.24 -2.20
C ASN A 57 -20.85 11.02 -1.34
N VAL A 58 -20.43 12.20 -1.79
CA VAL A 58 -19.86 13.22 -0.92
C VAL A 58 -21.01 13.74 -0.06
N ALA A 59 -20.99 13.41 1.23
CA ALA A 59 -21.85 14.06 2.19
C ALA A 59 -21.49 15.55 2.19
N ASP A 60 -22.45 16.37 1.75
CA ASP A 60 -22.39 17.82 1.82
C ASP A 60 -22.27 18.24 3.29
N SER A 61 -21.07 18.66 3.68
CA SER A 61 -20.83 19.50 4.83
C SER A 61 -20.08 20.73 4.35
N LEU A 62 -20.77 21.52 3.52
CA LEU A 62 -20.30 22.85 3.13
C LEU A 62 -20.33 23.76 4.36
N LYS A 63 -19.15 24.08 4.89
CA LYS A 63 -18.89 25.42 5.46
C LYS A 63 -18.49 26.34 4.30
N PRO A 64 -19.10 27.53 4.20
CA PRO A 64 -18.93 28.42 3.07
C PRO A 64 -17.55 29.10 3.15
N GLU A 65 -17.08 29.61 2.02
CA GLU A 65 -15.99 30.59 1.91
C GLU A 65 -14.52 30.12 2.12
N VAL A 66 -13.80 29.39 1.28
CA VAL A 66 -13.90 28.89 -0.12
C VAL A 66 -14.19 29.92 -1.23
N VAL A 67 -14.68 31.13 -0.95
CA VAL A 67 -14.89 32.13 -2.01
C VAL A 67 -13.57 32.85 -2.33
N ARG A 68 -12.57 32.81 -1.44
CA ARG A 68 -11.27 33.47 -1.67
C ARG A 68 -10.15 32.55 -2.19
N ALA A 69 -10.35 31.23 -2.17
CA ALA A 69 -9.36 30.27 -2.67
C ALA A 69 -9.54 29.91 -4.16
N ALA A 70 -10.61 30.39 -4.80
CA ALA A 70 -10.90 30.19 -6.22
C ALA A 70 -9.95 30.94 -7.19
N LEU A 71 -8.85 31.52 -6.69
CA LEU A 71 -7.79 32.15 -7.49
C LEU A 71 -6.40 31.51 -7.29
N ALA A 72 -6.30 30.39 -6.58
CA ALA A 72 -5.05 29.64 -6.53
C ALA A 72 -4.99 28.69 -7.75
N PRO A 73 -3.91 28.68 -8.55
CA PRO A 73 -3.78 27.75 -9.65
C PRO A 73 -3.78 26.32 -9.10
N ALA A 74 -4.72 25.52 -9.62
CA ALA A 74 -4.84 24.11 -9.35
C ALA A 74 -3.47 23.44 -9.53
N SER A 75 -2.94 22.86 -8.47
CA SER A 75 -1.82 21.93 -8.57
C SER A 75 -2.25 20.80 -9.51
N ALA A 76 -1.55 20.67 -10.62
CA ALA A 76 -1.85 19.70 -11.66
C ALA A 76 -2.04 18.29 -11.06
N PRO A 77 -3.01 17.49 -11.55
CA PRO A 77 -3.08 16.08 -11.18
C PRO A 77 -1.75 15.44 -11.60
N VAL A 78 -1.00 14.93 -10.62
CA VAL A 78 0.18 14.12 -10.90
C VAL A 78 -0.33 12.86 -11.56
N VAL A 79 -0.20 12.80 -12.88
CA VAL A 79 -0.58 11.64 -13.69
C VAL A 79 0.27 10.48 -13.18
N ALA A 80 -0.33 9.56 -12.43
CA ALA A 80 0.31 8.30 -12.09
C ALA A 80 0.79 7.69 -13.42
N ALA A 81 2.10 7.45 -13.54
CA ALA A 81 2.66 6.82 -14.73
C ALA A 81 1.87 5.54 -15.00
N VAL A 82 1.29 5.41 -16.19
CA VAL A 82 0.43 4.29 -16.58
C VAL A 82 1.15 2.98 -16.22
N GLY A 83 0.62 2.26 -15.23
CA GLY A 83 1.19 1.00 -14.72
C GLY A 83 1.93 1.05 -13.37
N ASN A 84 2.04 2.21 -12.69
CA ASN A 84 2.57 2.29 -11.32
C ASN A 84 1.41 2.42 -10.31
N ALA A 85 1.22 1.42 -9.45
CA ALA A 85 0.23 1.46 -8.39
C ALA A 85 0.83 2.18 -7.17
N CYS A 86 0.20 3.26 -6.72
CA CYS A 86 0.66 4.04 -5.58
C CYS A 86 -0.47 4.23 -4.55
N PRO A 87 -0.15 4.25 -3.24
CA PRO A 87 -1.12 4.57 -2.20
C PRO A 87 -1.83 5.90 -2.44
N GLY A 88 -3.13 5.94 -2.16
CA GLY A 88 -3.94 7.14 -2.29
C GLY A 88 -3.66 8.17 -1.18
N ASP A 89 -4.16 9.40 -1.34
CA ASP A 89 -3.99 10.48 -0.36
C ASP A 89 -4.47 10.12 1.05
N ALA A 90 -5.61 9.42 1.15
CA ALA A 90 -6.15 8.97 2.43
C ALA A 90 -5.25 7.91 3.09
N GLU A 91 -4.78 6.93 2.32
CA GLU A 91 -3.89 5.87 2.82
C GLU A 91 -2.57 6.47 3.32
N ILE A 92 -1.97 7.40 2.58
CA ILE A 92 -0.73 8.08 2.99
C ILE A 92 -0.94 8.88 4.28
N ARG A 93 -2.08 9.56 4.44
CA ARG A 93 -2.41 10.27 5.68
C ARG A 93 -2.54 9.31 6.86
N ASP A 94 -3.19 8.16 6.67
CA ASP A 94 -3.29 7.14 7.71
C ASP A 94 -1.92 6.56 8.09
N MET A 95 -1.06 6.34 7.09
CA MET A 95 0.34 5.94 7.31
C MET A 95 1.10 6.99 8.12
N GLN A 96 0.92 8.29 7.83
CA GLN A 96 1.51 9.39 8.59
C GLN A 96 1.03 9.41 10.04
N THR A 97 -0.28 9.28 10.27
CA THR A 97 -0.83 9.22 11.64
C THR A 97 -0.24 8.05 12.41
N ARG A 98 -0.18 6.85 11.81
CA ARG A 98 0.44 5.68 12.46
C ARG A 98 1.94 5.88 12.70
N GLY A 99 2.66 6.42 11.73
CA GLY A 99 4.10 6.70 11.83
C GLY A 99 4.47 7.77 12.85
N ASN A 100 3.51 8.62 13.25
CA ASN A 100 3.68 9.59 14.32
C ASN A 100 3.16 9.09 15.68
N SER A 101 2.69 7.84 15.76
CA SER A 101 2.21 7.28 17.02
C SER A 101 3.34 7.15 18.04
N THR A 102 3.08 7.57 19.28
CA THR A 102 4.01 7.42 20.42
C THR A 102 4.06 5.98 20.95
N SER A 103 3.11 5.13 20.58
CA SER A 103 3.07 3.72 21.01
C SER A 103 4.08 2.83 20.29
N LEU A 104 4.68 3.30 19.20
CA LEU A 104 5.72 2.58 18.47
C LEU A 104 7.11 2.87 19.06
N GLY A 105 7.98 1.85 19.05
CA GLY A 105 9.41 2.01 19.27
C GLY A 105 10.09 2.78 18.12
N ASP A 106 11.34 3.20 18.31
CA ASP A 106 12.02 4.05 17.33
C ASP A 106 12.26 3.35 16.00
N ALA A 107 12.58 2.05 16.02
CA ALA A 107 12.77 1.26 14.80
C ALA A 107 11.45 1.10 14.02
N GLU A 108 10.35 0.82 14.72
CA GLU A 108 9.01 0.75 14.12
C GLU A 108 8.59 2.10 13.54
N ARG A 109 8.83 3.19 14.28
CA ARG A 109 8.50 4.56 13.84
C ARG A 109 9.28 4.95 12.59
N GLN A 110 10.59 4.69 12.59
CA GLN A 110 11.47 4.94 11.44
C GLN A 110 10.99 4.16 10.21
N PHE A 111 10.63 2.88 10.38
CA PHE A 111 10.08 2.08 9.30
C PHE A 111 8.80 2.72 8.73
N MET A 112 7.84 3.08 9.59
CA MET A 112 6.59 3.71 9.15
C MET A 112 6.82 5.05 8.42
N GLN A 113 7.80 5.85 8.85
CA GLN A 113 8.17 7.09 8.18
C GLN A 113 8.80 6.84 6.80
N ASP A 114 9.64 5.81 6.69
CA ASP A 114 10.21 5.39 5.41
C ASP A 114 9.11 4.91 4.45
N GLU A 115 8.09 4.19 4.94
CA GLU A 115 6.94 3.79 4.13
C GLU A 115 6.16 5.00 3.60
N VAL A 116 5.92 6.01 4.45
CA VAL A 116 5.28 7.26 4.03
C VAL A 116 6.09 7.96 2.93
N ARG A 117 7.41 8.04 3.10
CA ARG A 117 8.30 8.64 2.10
C ARG A 117 8.22 7.87 0.78
N ARG A 118 8.33 6.53 0.81
CA ARG A 118 8.24 5.66 -0.38
C ARG A 118 6.90 5.84 -1.09
N ALA A 119 5.80 5.96 -0.35
CA ALA A 119 4.48 6.21 -0.93
C ALA A 119 4.42 7.57 -1.65
N TRP A 120 4.99 8.63 -1.05
CA TRP A 120 5.12 9.93 -1.72
C TRP A 120 6.02 9.90 -2.94
N GLN A 121 7.11 9.15 -2.90
CA GLN A 121 8.03 8.97 -4.02
C GLN A 121 7.36 8.22 -5.19
N CYS A 122 6.60 7.17 -4.89
CA CYS A 122 5.77 6.47 -5.87
C CYS A 122 4.87 7.45 -6.63
N ARG A 123 4.18 8.34 -5.89
CA ARG A 123 3.32 9.36 -6.50
C ARG A 123 4.07 10.35 -7.39
N LYS A 124 5.35 10.60 -7.09
CA LYS A 124 6.23 11.43 -7.93
C LYS A 124 6.78 10.67 -9.14
N GLY A 125 6.37 9.41 -9.35
CA GLY A 125 6.83 8.57 -10.45
C GLY A 125 8.14 7.84 -10.19
N GLN A 126 8.60 7.79 -8.93
CA GLN A 126 9.78 7.03 -8.54
C GLN A 126 9.42 5.57 -8.24
N GLY A 127 10.31 4.66 -8.60
CA GLY A 127 10.07 3.22 -8.51
C GLY A 127 8.97 2.70 -9.45
N ARG A 128 8.84 1.38 -9.49
CA ARG A 128 7.83 0.64 -10.24
C ARG A 128 7.17 -0.36 -9.30
N TYR A 129 6.05 0.06 -8.74
CA TYR A 129 5.28 -0.70 -7.76
C TYR A 129 3.99 -1.23 -8.38
N SER A 130 3.66 -2.47 -8.02
CA SER A 130 2.35 -3.08 -8.25
C SER A 130 1.49 -3.03 -6.99
N ASP A 131 0.19 -3.35 -7.13
CA ASP A 131 -0.70 -3.50 -5.97
C ASP A 131 -0.22 -4.61 -5.01
N ALA A 132 0.39 -5.66 -5.55
CA ALA A 132 0.94 -6.77 -4.77
C ALA A 132 2.15 -6.32 -3.93
N ASP A 133 3.00 -5.46 -4.48
CA ASP A 133 4.13 -4.87 -3.77
C ASP A 133 3.65 -4.05 -2.58
N TRP A 134 2.64 -3.20 -2.78
CA TRP A 134 2.05 -2.44 -1.68
C TRP A 134 1.28 -3.32 -0.69
N ALA A 135 0.80 -4.50 -1.08
CA ALA A 135 0.25 -5.46 -0.13
C ALA A 135 1.33 -6.00 0.82
N ILE A 136 2.56 -6.23 0.34
CA ILE A 136 3.70 -6.61 1.18
C ILE A 136 4.01 -5.47 2.18
N SER A 137 4.10 -4.23 1.71
CA SER A 137 4.26 -3.03 2.55
C SER A 137 3.17 -2.96 3.63
N ARG A 138 1.89 -3.05 3.27
CA ARG A 138 0.77 -3.03 4.23
C ARG A 138 0.86 -4.15 5.26
N SER A 139 1.25 -5.36 4.84
CA SER A 139 1.46 -6.48 5.77
C SER A 139 2.59 -6.20 6.76
N ALA A 140 3.67 -5.55 6.32
CA ALA A 140 4.80 -5.19 7.15
C ALA A 140 4.45 -4.06 8.13
N GLN A 141 3.67 -3.07 7.70
CA GLN A 141 3.12 -2.02 8.55
C GLN A 141 2.23 -2.62 9.66
N ALA A 142 1.31 -3.53 9.31
CA ALA A 142 0.44 -4.20 10.28
C ALA A 142 1.25 -5.06 11.27
N ALA A 143 2.37 -5.65 10.83
CA ALA A 143 3.24 -6.40 11.71
C ALA A 143 3.92 -5.53 12.79
N GLN A 144 4.04 -4.21 12.61
CA GLN A 144 4.76 -3.35 13.57
C GLN A 144 4.11 -3.26 14.96
N SER A 145 2.85 -3.67 15.10
CA SER A 145 2.17 -3.77 16.40
C SER A 145 2.20 -5.18 17.01
N GLN A 146 2.87 -6.15 16.37
CA GLN A 146 2.98 -7.51 16.89
C GLN A 146 3.94 -7.58 18.08
N LEU A 147 3.68 -8.52 19.00
CA LEU A 147 4.48 -8.70 20.22
C LEU A 147 5.91 -9.20 19.95
N SER A 148 6.13 -9.97 18.87
CA SER A 148 7.44 -10.58 18.59
C SER A 148 8.34 -9.65 17.78
N ASP A 149 9.48 -9.27 18.35
CA ASP A 149 10.52 -8.47 17.69
C ASP A 149 11.03 -9.13 16.40
N ARG A 150 11.21 -10.46 16.43
CA ARG A 150 11.63 -11.25 15.27
C ARG A 150 10.63 -11.11 14.13
N ALA A 151 9.34 -11.22 14.42
CA ALA A 151 8.29 -11.11 13.41
C ALA A 151 8.23 -9.69 12.81
N ARG A 152 8.39 -8.65 13.64
CA ARG A 152 8.46 -7.26 13.16
C ARG A 152 9.65 -7.06 12.23
N GLN A 153 10.83 -7.56 12.62
CA GLN A 153 12.05 -7.44 11.83
C GLN A 153 11.96 -8.20 10.51
N ASP A 154 11.47 -9.43 10.51
CA ASP A 154 11.30 -10.22 9.28
C ASP A 154 10.31 -9.56 8.32
N ALA A 155 9.26 -8.93 8.84
CA ALA A 155 8.31 -8.18 8.03
C ALA A 155 8.93 -6.93 7.40
N ARG A 156 9.73 -6.16 8.17
CA ARG A 156 10.49 -5.01 7.65
C ARG A 156 11.45 -5.43 6.54
N GLN A 157 12.20 -6.50 6.78
CA GLN A 157 13.16 -7.05 5.82
C GLN A 157 12.48 -7.41 4.49
N ARG A 158 11.35 -8.13 4.52
CA ARG A 158 10.60 -8.47 3.29
C ARG A 158 10.12 -7.23 2.54
N ALA A 159 9.63 -6.21 3.25
CA ALA A 159 9.21 -4.96 2.61
C ALA A 159 10.40 -4.22 2.00
N GLU A 160 11.53 -4.12 2.71
CA GLU A 160 12.75 -3.49 2.19
C GLU A 160 13.31 -4.20 0.96
N ASP A 161 13.30 -5.53 0.94
CA ASP A 161 13.78 -6.30 -0.20
C ASP A 161 12.87 -6.09 -1.43
N MET A 162 11.55 -6.01 -1.21
CA MET A 162 10.60 -5.60 -2.26
C MET A 162 10.87 -4.16 -2.73
N HIS A 163 11.02 -3.19 -1.83
CA HIS A 163 11.29 -1.80 -2.20
C HIS A 163 12.61 -1.65 -2.96
N SER A 164 13.63 -2.42 -2.59
CA SER A 164 14.92 -2.45 -3.29
C SER A 164 14.79 -3.00 -4.72
N ALA A 165 13.90 -3.96 -4.94
CA ALA A 165 13.63 -4.51 -6.27
C ALA A 165 12.78 -3.57 -7.13
N ALA A 166 11.84 -2.85 -6.53
CA ALA A 166 10.94 -1.93 -7.21
C ALA A 166 11.57 -0.56 -7.52
N ASP A 167 12.57 -0.13 -6.75
CA ASP A 167 13.22 1.17 -6.87
C ASP A 167 14.74 1.05 -6.59
N PRO A 168 15.60 1.11 -7.62
CA PRO A 168 17.05 0.99 -7.46
C PRO A 168 17.67 2.05 -6.54
N ASP A 169 17.17 3.29 -6.58
CA ASP A 169 17.68 4.37 -5.73
C ASP A 169 17.36 4.11 -4.26
N GLU A 170 16.17 3.52 -3.99
CA GLU A 170 15.79 3.07 -2.66
C GLU A 170 16.63 1.85 -2.23
N GLY A 171 16.89 0.91 -3.14
CA GLY A 171 17.79 -0.22 -2.89
C GLY A 171 19.18 0.23 -2.45
N ASP A 172 19.76 1.20 -3.14
CA ASP A 172 21.04 1.81 -2.79
C ASP A 172 21.00 2.49 -1.41
N ARG A 173 19.90 3.17 -1.09
CA ARG A 173 19.71 3.78 0.24
C ARG A 173 19.68 2.71 1.33
N ILE A 174 18.90 1.65 1.14
CA ILE A 174 18.78 0.53 2.08
C ILE A 174 20.13 -0.15 2.27
N ALA A 175 20.87 -0.41 1.18
CA ALA A 175 22.20 -1.01 1.24
C ALA A 175 23.18 -0.16 2.07
N ARG A 176 23.20 1.17 1.85
CA ARG A 176 24.03 2.10 2.65
C ARG A 176 23.64 2.09 4.13
N LEU A 177 22.35 2.05 4.45
CA LEU A 177 21.87 1.99 5.82
C LEU A 177 22.31 0.68 6.51
N ARG A 178 22.17 -0.47 5.85
CA ARG A 178 22.62 -1.76 6.37
C ARG A 178 24.13 -1.77 6.63
N LEU A 179 24.94 -1.24 5.70
CA LEU A 179 26.38 -1.12 5.88
C LEU A 179 26.75 -0.22 7.07
N ALA A 180 26.06 0.92 7.22
CA ALA A 180 26.27 1.83 8.35
C ALA A 180 25.96 1.15 9.70
N GLN A 181 24.87 0.37 9.76
CA GLN A 181 24.51 -0.40 10.96
C GLN A 181 25.55 -1.47 11.30
N VAL A 182 26.03 -2.23 10.31
CA VAL A 182 27.09 -3.23 10.49
C VAL A 182 28.36 -2.57 11.01
N GLN A 183 28.78 -1.45 10.41
CA GLN A 183 29.96 -0.72 10.86
C GLN A 183 29.81 -0.17 12.29
N ALA A 184 28.65 0.38 12.63
CA ALA A 184 28.38 0.88 13.99
C ALA A 184 28.48 -0.25 15.02
N ARG A 185 27.92 -1.44 14.70
CA ARG A 185 28.02 -2.62 15.56
C ARG A 185 29.46 -3.08 15.74
N LEU A 186 30.23 -3.20 14.67
CA LEU A 186 31.64 -3.58 14.73
C LEU A 186 32.46 -2.59 15.58
N ARG A 187 32.20 -1.29 15.46
CA ARG A 187 32.85 -0.27 16.30
C ARG A 187 32.49 -0.43 17.78
N ALA A 188 31.22 -0.70 18.09
CA ALA A 188 30.76 -0.92 19.46
C ALA A 188 31.41 -2.17 20.07
N GLU A 189 31.50 -3.28 19.31
CA GLU A 189 32.17 -4.51 19.74
C GLU A 189 33.67 -4.29 19.99
N GLN A 190 34.36 -3.57 19.10
CA GLN A 190 35.77 -3.21 19.29
C GLN A 190 35.98 -2.32 20.53
N GLN A 191 35.10 -1.36 20.78
CA GLN A 191 35.15 -0.50 21.96
C GLN A 191 34.91 -1.30 23.25
N ALA A 192 33.95 -2.22 23.25
CA ALA A 192 33.69 -3.11 24.39
C ALA A 192 34.90 -4.01 24.68
N ALA A 193 35.51 -4.61 23.65
CA ALA A 193 36.71 -5.43 23.78
C ALA A 193 37.89 -4.63 24.35
N ARG A 194 38.10 -3.38 23.89
CA ARG A 194 39.15 -2.49 24.43
C ARG A 194 38.90 -2.13 25.90
N ARG A 195 37.65 -1.88 26.29
CA ARG A 195 37.29 -1.62 27.70
C ARG A 195 37.56 -2.84 28.58
N SER A 196 37.23 -4.04 28.12
CA SER A 196 37.51 -5.27 28.89
C SER A 196 39.00 -5.58 29.04
N GLN A 197 39.85 -5.08 28.13
CA GLN A 197 41.31 -5.27 28.19
C GLN A 197 42.02 -4.24 29.10
N ASN A 198 41.36 -3.14 29.48
CA ASN A 198 41.89 -2.11 30.37
C ASN A 198 41.00 -1.92 31.62
N PRO A 199 40.93 -2.90 32.54
CA PRO A 199 40.16 -2.76 33.78
C PRO A 199 40.78 -1.75 34.77
N ALA A 200 42.03 -1.34 34.58
CA ALA A 200 42.80 -0.50 35.51
C ALA A 200 42.49 1.01 35.45
N SER A 201 41.34 1.42 34.91
CA SER A 201 40.93 2.84 34.84
C SER A 201 39.62 3.15 35.57
N GLU A 202 39.11 2.23 36.39
CA GLU A 202 38.09 2.60 37.37
C GLU A 202 38.69 3.55 38.41
N PRO A 203 38.11 4.75 38.61
CA PRO A 203 38.59 5.65 39.64
C PRO A 203 38.28 5.04 41.02
N THR A 204 39.32 4.61 41.72
CA THR A 204 39.23 4.22 43.12
C THR A 204 38.81 5.45 43.93
N HIS A 205 37.61 5.38 44.52
CA HIS A 205 37.09 6.38 45.44
C HIS A 205 37.65 6.19 46.85
#